data_AF-A0A952L8M1-F1
#
_entry.id   AF-A0A952L8M1-F1
#
_cell.length_a   1.000
_cell.length_b   1.000
_cell.length_c   1.000
_cell.angle_alpha   90.00
_cell.angle_beta   90.00
_cell.angle_gamma   90.00
#
_symmetry.space_group_name_H-M   'P 1'
#
loop_
_entity.id
_entity.type
_entity.pdbx_description
1 polymer ?
#
loop_
_entity_poly.entity_id
_entity_poly.type
_entity_poly.pdbx_seq_one_letter_code
_entity_poly.pdbx_strand_id
1 'polypeptide(L)'
;MPESNQDGWRLGLIGSPWRGPWPKLNGDLFVAAPNGEQAGIAWESSGPEMRQLMGPSEGRWGVFQLRFPLPVLCTDDLIRNFRIVLPLLQQAYAACRATRQEATD
;
A
#
# COMPACT_ATOMS: atom_id res chain seq x y z
N MET A 1 7.94 3.17 7.93
CA MET A 1 8.16 2.14 8.98
C MET A 1 9.36 1.31 8.57
N PRO A 2 10.56 1.55 9.14
CA PRO A 2 11.79 0.91 8.67
C PRO A 2 11.71 -0.62 8.62
N GLU A 3 11.09 -1.23 9.64
CA GLU A 3 10.95 -2.69 9.78
C GLU A 3 10.09 -3.36 8.68
N SER A 4 9.35 -2.56 7.91
CA SER A 4 8.54 -3.04 6.79
C SER A 4 9.34 -3.28 5.51
N ASN A 5 10.63 -2.90 5.48
CA ASN A 5 11.45 -3.00 4.28
C ASN A 5 11.50 -4.44 3.76
N GLN A 6 11.02 -4.64 2.53
CA GLN A 6 11.11 -5.90 1.79
C GLN A 6 11.52 -5.57 0.36
N ASP A 7 12.74 -5.95 -0.03
CA ASP A 7 13.30 -5.71 -1.36
C ASP A 7 13.23 -4.23 -1.81
N GLY A 8 13.44 -3.30 -0.87
CA GLY A 8 13.39 -1.85 -1.10
C GLY A 8 11.99 -1.24 -1.03
N TRP A 9 10.94 -2.06 -0.93
CA TRP A 9 9.57 -1.60 -0.70
C TRP A 9 9.34 -1.30 0.78
N ARG A 10 8.73 -0.15 1.07
CA ARG A 10 8.52 0.32 2.44
C ARG A 10 7.09 0.78 2.67
N LEU A 11 6.49 0.34 3.76
CA LEU A 11 5.23 0.85 4.26
C LEU A 11 5.44 2.12 5.11
N GLY A 12 4.54 3.08 4.96
CA GLY A 12 4.48 4.29 5.77
C GLY A 12 3.08 4.55 6.31
N LEU A 13 3.03 5.24 7.45
CA LEU A 13 1.79 5.68 8.07
C LEU A 13 1.41 7.06 7.52
N ILE A 14 0.12 7.28 7.30
CA ILE A 14 -0.42 8.63 7.08
C ILE A 14 -0.92 9.15 8.43
N GLY A 15 -0.32 10.23 8.93
CA GLY A 15 -0.73 10.88 10.18
C GLY A 15 -0.14 10.29 11.48
N SER A 16 -0.80 10.60 12.60
CA SER A 16 -0.39 10.22 13.96
C SER A 16 -0.48 8.71 14.22
N PRO A 17 0.32 8.16 15.16
CA PRO A 17 0.29 6.73 15.48
C PRO A 17 -1.11 6.28 15.91
N TRP A 18 -1.52 5.12 15.40
CA TRP A 18 -2.87 4.61 15.56
C TRP A 18 -3.07 4.10 16.99
N ARG A 19 -3.80 4.87 17.79
CA ARG A 19 -4.22 4.47 19.12
C ARG A 19 -5.47 3.59 19.04
N GLY A 20 -5.71 2.79 20.07
CA GLY A 20 -6.89 1.91 20.16
C GLY A 20 -8.23 2.65 20.02
N PRO A 21 -9.36 1.92 19.94
CA PRO A 21 -9.46 0.49 20.17
C PRO A 21 -8.96 -0.36 18.99
N TRP A 22 -8.61 -1.61 19.30
CA TRP A 22 -8.23 -2.69 18.39
C TRP A 22 -9.32 -3.79 18.44
N PRO A 23 -9.48 -4.61 17.39
CA PRO A 23 -8.82 -4.55 16.09
C PRO A 23 -9.23 -3.31 15.30
N LYS A 24 -8.32 -2.80 14.46
CA LYS A 24 -8.71 -1.83 13.44
C LYS A 24 -9.37 -2.58 12.29
N LEU A 25 -10.42 -1.97 11.75
CA LEU A 25 -11.15 -2.52 10.60
C LEU A 25 -10.74 -1.86 9.29
N ASN A 26 -10.09 -0.69 9.35
CA ASN A 26 -9.62 0.04 8.19
C ASN A 26 -8.56 1.10 8.56
N GLY A 27 -7.98 1.70 7.52
CA GLY A 27 -7.44 3.05 7.54
C GLY A 27 -6.39 3.30 6.46
N ASP A 28 -5.66 4.41 6.59
CA ASP A 28 -4.84 4.96 5.49
C ASP A 28 -3.33 4.81 5.71
N LEU A 29 -2.65 4.33 4.67
CA LEU A 29 -1.22 4.07 4.62
C LEU A 29 -0.65 4.58 3.29
N PHE A 30 0.67 4.57 3.17
CA PHE A 30 1.31 4.65 1.87
C PHE A 30 2.37 3.56 1.72
N VAL A 31 2.69 3.24 0.47
CA VAL A 31 3.81 2.38 0.11
C VAL A 31 4.78 3.16 -0.76
N ALA A 32 6.07 3.04 -0.48
CA ALA A 32 7.15 3.55 -1.31
C ALA A 32 7.80 2.38 -2.06
N ALA A 33 7.91 2.52 -3.38
CA ALA A 33 8.68 1.64 -4.25
C ALA A 33 10.20 1.85 -4.05
N PRO A 34 11.07 0.94 -4.54
CA PRO A 34 12.52 1.05 -4.38
C PRO A 34 13.12 2.34 -4.95
N ASN A 35 12.51 2.91 -5.99
CA ASN A 35 12.95 4.18 -6.58
C ASN A 35 12.38 5.43 -5.88
N GLY A 36 11.61 5.25 -4.79
CA GLY A 36 11.02 6.35 -4.02
C GLY A 36 9.63 6.81 -4.48
N GLU A 37 9.13 6.34 -5.63
CA GLU A 37 7.74 6.63 -6.05
C GLU A 37 6.74 5.99 -5.07
N GLN A 38 5.59 6.63 -4.84
CA GLN A 38 4.65 6.19 -3.81
C GLN A 38 3.25 5.86 -4.32
N ALA A 39 2.51 5.05 -3.58
CA ALA A 39 1.06 4.95 -3.72
C ALA A 39 0.37 5.10 -2.37
N GLY A 40 -0.83 5.68 -2.41
CA GLY A 40 -1.74 5.68 -1.28
C GLY A 40 -2.43 4.33 -1.14
N ILE A 41 -2.65 3.90 0.09
CA ILE A 41 -3.35 2.67 0.44
C ILE A 41 -4.48 3.03 1.41
N ALA A 42 -5.71 2.68 1.05
CA ALA A 42 -6.83 2.60 1.98
C ALA A 42 -7.08 1.11 2.26
N TRP A 43 -6.74 0.60 3.44
CA TRP A 43 -6.96 -0.81 3.74
C TRP A 43 -8.25 -1.03 4.51
N GLU A 44 -8.87 -2.18 4.30
CA GLU A 44 -10.09 -2.63 5.00
C GLU A 44 -9.95 -4.11 5.42
N SER A 45 -10.63 -4.53 6.49
CA SER A 45 -10.65 -5.94 6.94
C SER A 45 -11.55 -6.84 6.08
N SER A 46 -12.37 -6.24 5.21
CA SER A 46 -13.32 -6.92 4.33
C SER A 46 -13.36 -6.23 2.96
N GLY A 47 -13.98 -6.87 1.97
CA GLY A 47 -14.13 -6.34 0.62
C GLY A 47 -13.24 -7.03 -0.42
N PRO A 48 -13.07 -6.44 -1.62
CA PRO A 48 -12.24 -7.02 -2.65
C PRO A 48 -10.76 -7.00 -2.23
N GLU A 49 -9.98 -7.93 -2.79
CA GLU A 49 -8.56 -8.07 -2.48
C GLU A 49 -7.78 -6.79 -2.77
N MET A 50 -8.03 -6.19 -3.93
CA MET A 50 -7.48 -4.90 -4.32
C MET A 50 -8.40 -4.22 -5.32
N ARG A 51 -8.51 -2.89 -5.20
CA ARG A 51 -9.22 -2.04 -6.16
C ARG A 51 -8.46 -0.73 -6.33
N GLN A 52 -8.24 -0.31 -7.58
CA GLN A 52 -7.70 1.02 -7.83
C GLN A 52 -8.77 2.08 -7.58
N LEU A 53 -8.48 3.03 -6.70
CA LEU A 53 -9.33 4.18 -6.41
C LEU A 53 -8.96 5.39 -7.29
N MET A 54 -7.67 5.60 -7.51
CA MET A 54 -7.15 6.67 -8.36
C MET A 54 -5.98 6.20 -9.23
N GLY A 55 -5.94 6.73 -10.44
CA GLY A 55 -4.84 6.57 -11.41
C GLY A 55 -3.50 7.13 -10.92
N PRO A 56 -2.42 6.86 -11.67
CA PRO A 56 -1.13 7.50 -11.44
C PRO A 56 -1.23 9.04 -11.52
N SER A 57 -0.43 9.74 -10.72
CA SER A 57 -0.29 11.20 -10.74
C SER A 57 1.17 11.59 -10.53
N GLU A 58 1.50 12.88 -10.53
CA GLU A 58 2.88 13.32 -10.29
C GLU A 58 3.41 12.77 -8.94
N GLY A 59 4.56 12.09 -8.99
CA GLY A 59 5.19 11.45 -7.83
C GLY A 59 4.46 10.24 -7.25
N ARG A 60 3.30 9.82 -7.81
CA ARG A 60 2.52 8.69 -7.31
C ARG A 60 2.07 7.74 -8.41
N TRP A 61 2.15 6.44 -8.17
CA TRP A 61 1.71 5.41 -9.13
C TRP A 61 0.27 4.94 -8.90
N GLY A 62 -0.43 5.51 -7.92
CA GLY A 62 -1.87 5.35 -7.74
C GLY A 62 -2.36 5.52 -6.30
N VAL A 63 -3.66 5.32 -6.12
CA VAL A 63 -4.27 5.10 -4.80
C VAL A 63 -5.10 3.82 -4.89
N PHE A 64 -4.91 2.91 -3.95
CA PHE A 64 -5.52 1.58 -3.97
C PHE A 64 -6.27 1.33 -2.67
N GLN A 65 -7.44 0.70 -2.78
CA GLN A 65 -8.03 -0.02 -1.68
C GLN A 65 -7.44 -1.43 -1.65
N LEU A 66 -7.11 -1.93 -0.45
CA LEU A 66 -6.62 -3.30 -0.21
C LEU A 66 -7.44 -3.97 0.88
N ARG A 67 -7.71 -5.26 0.74
CA ARG A 67 -8.15 -6.07 1.88
C ARG A 67 -6.94 -6.59 2.63
N PHE A 68 -6.87 -6.29 3.92
CA PHE A 68 -5.91 -6.92 4.82
C PHE A 68 -6.45 -8.26 5.31
N PRO A 69 -5.78 -9.39 5.00
CA PRO A 69 -6.28 -10.71 5.33
C PRO A 69 -6.14 -11.08 6.82
N LEU A 70 -5.29 -10.39 7.57
CA LEU A 70 -5.07 -10.64 9.00
C LEU A 70 -5.64 -9.48 9.84
N PRO A 71 -6.23 -9.76 11.02
CA PRO A 71 -6.63 -8.73 11.96
C PRO A 71 -5.47 -7.80 12.31
N VAL A 72 -5.75 -6.50 12.39
CA VAL A 72 -4.76 -5.53 12.82
C VAL A 72 -5.00 -5.23 14.30
N LEU A 73 -4.18 -5.81 15.17
CA LEU A 73 -4.22 -5.63 16.63
C LEU A 73 -3.12 -4.69 17.13
N CYS A 74 -2.09 -4.49 16.31
CA CYS A 74 -0.99 -3.58 16.58
C CYS A 74 -0.33 -3.12 15.27
N THR A 75 0.66 -2.25 15.40
CA THR A 75 1.45 -1.75 14.28
C THR A 75 2.22 -2.85 13.53
N ASP A 76 2.67 -3.90 14.21
CA ASP A 76 3.37 -5.02 13.57
C ASP A 76 2.46 -5.82 12.64
N ASP A 77 1.17 -5.88 12.93
CA ASP A 77 0.19 -6.54 12.07
C ASP A 77 -0.01 -5.79 10.75
N LEU A 78 0.20 -4.47 10.71
CA LEU A 78 0.22 -3.70 9.47
C LEU A 78 1.37 -4.15 8.58
N ILE A 79 2.54 -4.39 9.17
CA ILE A 79 3.72 -4.87 8.45
C ILE A 79 3.48 -6.30 7.94
N ARG A 80 2.92 -7.18 8.76
CA ARG A 80 2.58 -8.56 8.34
C ARG A 80 1.59 -8.57 7.18
N ASN A 81 0.51 -7.79 7.29
CA ASN A 81 -0.46 -7.64 6.20
C ASN A 81 0.20 -7.06 4.94
N PHE A 82 1.02 -6.02 5.09
CA PHE A 82 1.75 -5.41 3.98
C PHE A 82 2.57 -6.43 3.21
N ARG A 83 3.33 -7.29 3.89
CA ARG A 83 4.13 -8.33 3.22
C ARG A 83 3.27 -9.32 2.44
N ILE A 84 2.05 -9.62 2.91
CA ILE A 84 1.10 -10.51 2.22
C ILE A 84 0.55 -9.85 0.95
N VAL A 85 0.18 -8.56 1.01
CA VAL A 85 -0.43 -7.84 -0.11
C VAL A 85 0.60 -7.19 -1.05
N LEU A 86 1.88 -7.16 -0.68
CA LEU A 86 2.95 -6.52 -1.46
C LEU A 86 3.04 -7.04 -2.91
N PRO A 87 2.87 -8.34 -3.21
CA PRO A 87 2.88 -8.81 -4.60
C PRO A 87 1.83 -8.14 -5.49
N LEU A 88 0.66 -7.80 -4.95
CA LEU A 88 -0.40 -7.10 -5.68
C LEU A 88 0.02 -5.65 -6.01
N LEU A 89 0.66 -5.00 -5.04
CA LEU A 89 1.19 -3.64 -5.21
C LEU A 89 2.34 -3.60 -6.22
N GLN A 90 3.21 -4.62 -6.21
CA GLN A 90 4.28 -4.76 -7.19
C GLN A 90 3.73 -4.93 -8.62
N GLN A 91 2.67 -5.72 -8.79
CA GLN A 91 2.01 -5.88 -10.09
C GLN A 91 1.39 -4.57 -10.59
N ALA A 92 0.67 -3.84 -9.73
CA ALA A 92 0.12 -2.53 -10.10
C ALA A 92 1.20 -1.51 -10.47
N TYR A 93 2.31 -1.49 -9.72
CA TYR A 93 3.43 -0.62 -10.02
C TYR A 93 4.07 -0.96 -11.37
N ALA A 94 4.29 -2.24 -11.67
CA ALA A 94 4.84 -2.68 -12.95
C ALA A 94 3.93 -2.28 -14.13
N ALA A 95 2.62 -2.48 -13.98
CA ALA A 95 1.63 -2.07 -14.99
C ALA A 95 1.65 -0.55 -15.22
N CYS A 96 1.66 0.24 -14.14
CA CYS A 96 1.78 1.70 -14.22
C CYS A 96 3.05 2.15 -14.96
N ARG A 97 4.18 1.50 -14.70
CA ARG A 97 5.46 1.81 -15.35
C ARG A 97 5.43 1.48 -16.84
N ALA A 98 4.83 0.35 -17.23
CA ALA A 98 4.69 -0.03 -18.64
C ALA A 98 3.85 0.99 -19.43
N THR A 99 2.68 1.38 -18.91
CA THR A 99 1.81 2.36 -19.58
C THR A 99 2.46 3.74 -19.74
N ARG A 100 3.31 4.16 -18.79
CA ARG A 100 4.05 5.44 -18.91
C ARG A 100 5.14 5.40 -19.98
N GLN A 101 5.78 4.24 -20.18
CA GLN A 101 6.79 4.07 -21.21
C GLN A 101 6.15 4.17 -22.60
N GLU A 102 5.04 3.48 -22.82
CA GLU A 102 4.27 3.52 -24.08
C GLU A 102 3.74 4.93 -24.43
N ALA A 103 3.47 5.77 -23.44
CA ALA A 103 3.03 7.15 -23.66
C ALA A 103 4.17 8.14 -23.99
N THR A 104 5.43 7.71 -23.86
CA THR A 104 6.62 8.55 -24.09
C THR A 104 7.36 8.17 -25.39
N ASP A 105 7.04 7.01 -25.98
CA ASP A 105 7.54 6.54 -27.28
C ASP A 105 6.60 6.97 -28.43
#